data_AF-A0A8S1EH60-F1
#
_entry.id   AF-A0A8S1EH60-F1
#
_cell.length_a   1.000
_cell.length_b   1.000
_cell.length_c   1.000
_cell.angle_alpha   90.00
_cell.angle_beta   90.00
_cell.angle_gamma   90.00
#
_symmetry.space_group_name_H-M   'P 1'
#
loop_
_entity.id
_entity.type
_entity.pdbx_description
1 polymer ?
#
loop_
_entity_poly.entity_id
_entity_poly.type
_entity_poly.pdbx_seq_one_letter_code
_entity_poly.pdbx_strand_id
1 'polypeptide(L)'
;MLNDQLVRLLSLMHLHPSNIGRRSLLKSTKSPKSAKFGQLPDAIWDRVLDNLTPFERVKLRRVNQKLKGLVEKRRRRLLYADFLRTDVNTIVGVGETADADGEFHRMPTASRIVAHEETRSVLIIVDTHWSASDAVRIMGAIRYYGAFAHTVTLDASLAELCVAAQSTSDIAFWFAFQSANASSESSVGVDASPKWVPEAMRVHRRVDDVVERDHQLAAYTQWRPRTQLIPLGPLFPKATELTIRATIPQLRRLRRFGVYRVPLTRSLVDADAINAFRLVIATSGAKKKCPHVAQSLKLAEFFKWADISRLGHRFSIQFA
;
A
#
# COMPACT_ATOMS: atom_id res chain seq x y z
N MET A 1 -41.89 14.79 28.16
CA MET A 1 -40.95 14.72 29.31
C MET A 1 -39.73 13.81 29.07
N LEU A 2 -39.59 13.11 27.93
CA LEU A 2 -38.39 12.31 27.58
C LEU A 2 -37.28 13.10 26.85
N ASN A 3 -37.57 14.28 26.30
CA ASN A 3 -36.58 15.08 25.56
C ASN A 3 -35.61 15.84 26.48
N ASP A 4 -36.08 16.38 27.62
CA ASP A 4 -35.23 17.21 28.48
C ASP A 4 -34.16 16.41 29.25
N GLN A 5 -34.43 15.13 29.53
CA GLN A 5 -33.44 14.25 30.14
C GLN A 5 -32.35 13.84 29.14
N LEU A 6 -32.71 13.68 27.86
CA LEU A 6 -31.77 13.35 26.78
C LEU A 6 -30.82 14.52 26.47
N VAL A 7 -31.34 15.75 26.51
CA VAL A 7 -30.53 16.97 26.34
C VAL A 7 -29.55 17.18 27.50
N ARG A 8 -29.96 16.91 28.74
CA ARG A 8 -29.05 16.98 29.92
C ARG A 8 -27.94 15.93 29.87
N LEU A 9 -28.22 14.73 29.36
CA LEU A 9 -27.25 13.64 29.25
C LEU A 9 -26.19 13.93 28.18
N LEU A 10 -26.60 14.55 27.07
CA LEU A 10 -25.69 15.03 26.02
C LEU A 10 -24.82 16.21 26.47
N SER A 11 -25.34 17.05 27.36
CA SER A 11 -24.62 18.22 27.92
C SER A 11 -23.46 17.82 28.84
N LEU A 12 -23.60 16.71 29.57
CA LEU A 12 -22.55 16.17 30.45
C LEU A 12 -21.40 15.48 29.68
N MET A 13 -21.60 15.15 28.40
CA MET A 13 -20.61 14.44 27.58
C MET A 13 -19.70 15.37 26.73
N HIS A 14 -19.68 16.68 26.97
CA HIS A 14 -18.87 17.67 26.21
C HIS A 14 -19.03 17.60 24.67
N LEU A 15 -20.15 17.08 24.17
CA LEU A 15 -20.49 17.12 22.76
C LEU A 15 -21.51 18.24 22.53
N HIS A 16 -21.04 19.49 22.56
CA HIS A 16 -21.84 20.58 22.03
C HIS A 16 -21.64 20.67 20.50
N PRO A 17 -22.73 20.65 19.69
CA PRO A 17 -22.68 21.17 18.34
C PRO A 17 -22.58 22.69 18.43
N SER A 18 -21.39 23.23 18.23
CA SER A 18 -21.15 24.67 18.26
C SER A 18 -21.55 25.31 16.92
N ASN A 19 -22.81 25.75 16.85
CA ASN A 19 -23.19 26.97 16.14
C ASN A 19 -24.56 27.44 16.60
N ILE A 20 -24.61 28.53 17.38
CA ILE A 20 -25.61 29.61 17.33
C ILE A 20 -25.02 30.84 18.04
N GLY A 21 -24.85 31.93 17.27
CA GLY A 21 -25.17 33.29 17.73
C GLY A 21 -24.17 34.08 18.59
N ARG A 22 -23.15 34.69 17.97
CA ARG A 22 -22.68 36.02 18.41
C ARG A 22 -22.68 36.98 17.22
N ARG A 23 -23.61 37.95 17.25
CA ARG A 23 -23.66 39.10 16.33
C ARG A 23 -22.39 39.94 16.55
N SER A 24 -21.52 39.96 15.55
CA SER A 24 -20.44 40.94 15.43
C SER A 24 -20.90 42.03 14.45
N LEU A 25 -21.12 43.23 15.00
CA LEU A 25 -21.27 44.47 14.25
C LEU A 25 -19.88 44.87 13.74
N LEU A 26 -19.48 44.34 12.59
CA LEU A 26 -18.35 44.87 11.83
C LEU A 26 -18.89 45.45 10.52
N LYS A 27 -18.77 46.78 10.40
CA LYS A 27 -19.08 47.56 9.22
C LYS A 27 -18.42 46.91 8.00
N SER A 28 -19.25 46.43 7.08
CA SER A 28 -18.87 45.96 5.75
C SER A 28 -18.22 47.11 4.97
N THR A 29 -16.90 47.20 5.02
CA THR A 29 -16.11 47.73 3.92
C THR A 29 -16.25 46.72 2.77
N LYS A 30 -16.84 47.15 1.65
CA LYS A 30 -17.00 46.31 0.45
C LYS A 30 -15.61 45.88 0.00
N SER A 31 -15.23 44.64 0.35
CA SER A 31 -14.07 44.00 -0.24
C SER A 31 -14.30 43.91 -1.75
N PRO A 32 -13.27 44.16 -2.58
CA PRO A 32 -13.39 43.98 -4.02
C PRO A 32 -13.84 42.53 -4.25
N LYS A 33 -14.87 42.34 -5.11
CA LYS A 33 -15.41 41.03 -5.48
C LYS A 33 -14.24 40.12 -5.80
N SER A 34 -13.86 39.26 -4.86
CA SER A 34 -12.76 38.33 -5.07
C SER A 34 -13.15 37.48 -6.27
N ALA A 35 -12.26 37.44 -7.27
CA ALA A 35 -12.44 36.57 -8.42
C ALA A 35 -12.84 35.19 -7.88
N LYS A 36 -14.04 34.72 -8.24
CA LYS A 36 -14.59 33.49 -7.68
C LYS A 36 -13.65 32.37 -8.11
N PHE A 37 -12.80 31.92 -7.19
CA PHE A 37 -11.80 30.88 -7.39
C PHE A 37 -12.39 29.63 -8.08
N GLY A 38 -13.72 29.40 -8.07
CA GLY A 38 -14.38 28.31 -8.79
C GLY A 38 -14.82 28.54 -10.25
N GLN A 39 -14.64 29.72 -10.84
CA GLN A 39 -15.19 30.06 -12.16
C GLN A 39 -14.34 29.65 -13.37
N LEU A 40 -13.12 29.16 -13.17
CA LEU A 40 -12.30 28.70 -14.29
C LEU A 40 -12.95 27.48 -14.98
N PRO A 41 -12.95 27.43 -16.34
CA PRO A 41 -13.37 26.24 -17.08
C PRO A 41 -12.61 24.99 -16.67
N ASP A 42 -13.25 23.82 -16.76
CA ASP A 42 -12.65 22.54 -16.37
C ASP A 42 -11.36 22.23 -17.13
N ALA A 43 -11.26 22.63 -18.41
CA ALA A 43 -10.05 22.48 -19.20
C ALA A 43 -8.83 23.24 -18.63
N ILE A 44 -9.05 24.40 -18.00
CA ILE A 44 -7.97 25.15 -17.34
C ILE A 44 -7.58 24.43 -16.06
N TRP A 45 -8.56 23.94 -15.29
CA TRP A 45 -8.27 23.16 -14.10
C TRP A 45 -7.50 21.89 -14.40
N ASP A 46 -7.84 21.16 -15.46
CA ASP A 46 -7.11 19.96 -15.87
C ASP A 46 -5.63 20.30 -16.11
N ARG A 47 -5.32 21.41 -16.81
CA ARG A 47 -3.94 21.89 -16.98
C ARG A 47 -3.26 22.29 -15.68
N VAL A 48 -3.98 22.92 -14.74
CA VAL A 48 -3.43 23.23 -13.42
C VAL A 48 -3.08 21.93 -12.69
N LEU A 49 -3.96 20.93 -12.73
CA LEU A 49 -3.72 19.63 -12.10
C LEU A 49 -2.53 18.89 -12.72
N ASP A 50 -2.28 19.05 -14.03
CA ASP A 50 -1.13 18.47 -14.73
C ASP A 50 0.21 19.00 -14.20
N ASN A 51 0.24 20.24 -13.71
CA ASN A 51 1.46 20.87 -13.18
C ASN A 51 1.66 20.65 -11.67
N LEU A 52 0.77 19.89 -11.01
CA LEU A 52 0.87 19.57 -9.60
C LEU A 52 1.44 18.18 -9.40
N THR A 53 2.21 18.02 -8.32
CA THR A 53 2.67 16.71 -7.88
C THR A 53 1.49 15.79 -7.54
N PRO A 54 1.66 14.46 -7.60
CA PRO A 54 0.62 13.51 -7.24
C PRO A 54 0.03 13.76 -5.84
N PHE A 55 0.86 14.18 -4.88
CA PHE A 55 0.43 14.43 -3.51
C PHE A 55 -0.39 15.72 -3.35
N GLU A 56 0.01 16.80 -4.02
CA GLU A 56 -0.73 18.06 -4.00
C GLU A 56 -2.10 17.91 -4.67
N ARG A 57 -2.13 17.18 -5.78
CA ARG A 57 -3.37 16.85 -6.50
C ARG A 57 -4.36 16.12 -5.59
N VAL A 58 -3.91 15.14 -4.81
CA VAL A 58 -4.75 14.45 -3.83
C VAL A 58 -5.23 15.39 -2.72
N LYS A 59 -4.39 16.32 -2.25
CA LYS A 59 -4.75 17.31 -1.22
C LYS A 59 -5.83 18.27 -1.72
N LEU A 60 -5.83 18.65 -3.00
CA LEU A 60 -6.84 19.57 -3.57
C LEU A 60 -8.29 19.06 -3.43
N ARG A 61 -8.49 17.76 -3.28
CA ARG A 61 -9.82 17.18 -3.00
C ARG A 61 -10.46 17.72 -1.73
N ARG A 62 -9.66 18.24 -0.79
CA ARG A 62 -10.14 18.78 0.49
C ARG A 62 -10.51 20.27 0.40
N VAL A 63 -10.19 20.95 -0.70
CA VAL A 63 -10.39 22.39 -0.85
C VAL A 63 -11.85 22.71 -1.16
N ASN A 64 -12.45 22.07 -2.18
CA ASN A 64 -13.87 22.23 -2.50
C ASN A 64 -14.40 21.04 -3.33
N GLN A 65 -15.74 20.96 -3.48
CA GLN A 65 -16.40 19.86 -4.20
C GLN A 65 -16.08 19.81 -5.70
N LYS A 66 -15.86 20.96 -6.36
CA LYS A 66 -15.50 21.00 -7.79
C LYS A 66 -14.13 20.36 -8.02
N LEU A 67 -13.12 20.76 -7.25
CA LEU A 67 -11.78 20.20 -7.31
C LEU A 67 -11.76 18.72 -6.91
N LYS A 68 -12.55 18.34 -5.90
CA LYS A 68 -12.76 16.93 -5.57
C LYS A 68 -13.30 16.15 -6.78
N GLY A 69 -14.32 16.67 -7.45
CA GLY A 69 -14.92 16.05 -8.63
C GLY A 69 -13.94 15.90 -9.79
N LEU A 70 -13.11 16.91 -10.05
CA LEU A 70 -12.09 16.89 -11.10
C LEU A 70 -10.99 15.86 -10.81
N VAL A 71 -10.43 15.87 -9.59
CA VAL A 71 -9.40 14.90 -9.18
C VAL A 71 -9.97 13.47 -9.20
N GLU A 72 -11.22 13.27 -8.75
CA GLU A 72 -11.86 11.96 -8.81
C GLU A 72 -12.19 11.51 -10.23
N LYS A 73 -12.57 12.43 -11.13
CA LYS A 73 -12.76 12.15 -12.56
C LYS A 73 -11.46 11.68 -13.19
N ARG A 74 -10.33 12.31 -12.87
CA ARG A 74 -9.00 11.88 -13.33
C ARG A 74 -8.64 10.51 -12.77
N ARG A 75 -8.77 10.32 -11.46
CA ARG A 75 -8.50 9.04 -10.79
C ARG A 75 -9.28 7.87 -11.39
N ARG A 76 -10.53 8.09 -11.80
CA ARG A 76 -11.35 7.05 -12.46
C ARG A 76 -10.80 6.57 -13.81
N ARG A 77 -9.85 7.30 -14.42
CA ARG A 77 -9.17 6.92 -15.67
C ARG A 77 -7.94 6.04 -15.44
N LEU A 78 -7.53 5.84 -14.18
CA LEU A 78 -6.39 4.99 -13.85
C LEU A 78 -6.68 3.55 -14.28
N LEU A 79 -5.76 2.96 -15.05
CA LEU A 79 -5.82 1.58 -15.51
C LEU A 79 -4.74 0.73 -14.84
N TYR A 80 -3.53 1.28 -14.67
CA TYR A 80 -2.38 0.57 -14.14
C TYR A 80 -2.00 1.16 -12.76
N ALA A 81 -1.77 0.28 -11.78
CA ALA A 81 -1.31 0.70 -10.46
C ALA A 81 -0.24 -0.27 -9.94
N ASP A 82 0.98 0.24 -9.84
CA ASP A 82 2.12 -0.51 -9.34
C ASP A 82 2.50 0.00 -7.96
N PHE A 83 2.60 -0.90 -6.99
CA PHE A 83 3.07 -0.59 -5.65
C PHE A 83 4.27 -1.46 -5.33
N LEU A 84 5.42 -0.82 -5.19
CA LEU A 84 6.71 -1.49 -5.04
C LEU A 84 7.37 -1.11 -3.72
N ARG A 85 8.25 -1.99 -3.25
CA ARG A 85 9.12 -1.75 -2.11
C ARG A 85 10.58 -1.91 -2.54
N THR A 86 11.26 -0.79 -2.69
CA THR A 86 12.68 -0.71 -3.03
C THR A 86 13.32 0.46 -2.31
N ASP A 87 14.65 0.52 -2.26
CA ASP A 87 15.37 1.69 -1.76
C ASP A 87 14.97 2.90 -2.60
N VAL A 88 14.31 3.89 -1.98
CA VAL A 88 13.84 5.07 -2.72
C VAL A 88 14.98 6.00 -3.11
N ASN A 89 16.14 5.88 -2.44
CA ASN A 89 17.30 6.73 -2.69
C ASN A 89 18.03 6.38 -3.99
N THR A 90 17.74 5.21 -4.57
CA THR A 90 18.25 4.84 -5.91
C THR A 90 17.45 5.49 -7.04
N ILE A 91 16.29 6.09 -6.73
CA ILE A 91 15.38 6.69 -7.70
C ILE A 91 15.40 8.21 -7.57
N VAL A 92 15.14 8.71 -6.36
CA VAL A 92 15.21 10.14 -6.04
C VAL A 92 16.39 10.33 -5.09
N GLY A 93 17.27 11.30 -5.32
CA GLY A 93 18.45 11.51 -4.47
C GLY A 93 18.08 11.76 -2.99
N VAL A 94 19.06 11.56 -2.10
CA VAL A 94 18.85 11.74 -0.66
C VAL A 94 18.56 13.21 -0.37
N GLY A 95 17.40 13.47 0.23
CA GLY A 95 16.96 14.82 0.58
C GLY A 95 16.32 15.60 -0.57
N GLU A 96 16.28 15.04 -1.78
CA GLU A 96 15.63 15.66 -2.93
C GLU A 96 14.12 15.44 -2.89
N THR A 97 13.35 16.44 -3.32
CA THR A 97 11.88 16.35 -3.34
C THR A 97 11.34 15.72 -4.63
N ALA A 98 12.14 15.75 -5.69
CA ALA A 98 11.91 15.06 -6.93
C ALA A 98 13.25 14.57 -7.52
N ASP A 99 13.20 13.63 -8.46
CA ASP A 99 14.37 13.24 -9.25
C ASP A 99 14.80 14.35 -10.23
N ALA A 100 15.89 14.12 -10.94
CA ALA A 100 16.49 15.10 -11.85
C ALA A 100 15.51 15.55 -12.96
N ASP A 101 14.67 14.65 -13.45
CA ASP A 101 13.70 14.92 -14.52
C ASP A 101 12.36 15.46 -13.99
N GLY A 102 12.15 15.44 -12.67
CA GLY A 102 10.94 15.93 -12.02
C GLY A 102 9.71 15.03 -12.20
N GLU A 103 9.91 13.76 -12.54
CA GLU A 103 8.83 12.78 -12.76
C GLU A 103 8.48 11.99 -11.49
N PHE A 104 9.49 11.71 -10.66
CA PHE A 104 9.34 10.99 -9.40
C PHE A 104 9.32 11.98 -8.25
N HIS A 105 8.24 12.00 -7.47
CA HIS A 105 8.09 12.93 -6.37
C HIS A 105 8.16 12.20 -5.03
N ARG A 106 8.95 12.71 -4.07
CA ARG A 106 8.88 12.28 -2.67
C ARG A 106 7.70 12.91 -1.96
N MET A 107 7.04 12.13 -1.11
CA MET A 107 5.95 12.62 -0.27
C MET A 107 6.52 13.61 0.78
N PRO A 108 6.07 14.87 0.84
CA PRO A 108 6.71 15.88 1.70
C PRO A 108 6.73 15.55 3.19
N THR A 109 5.70 14.86 3.69
CA THR A 109 5.59 14.48 5.12
C THR A 109 6.04 13.04 5.39
N ALA A 110 6.52 12.32 4.37
CA ALA A 110 6.95 10.93 4.44
C ALA A 110 7.98 10.66 3.33
N SER A 111 9.22 11.09 3.54
CA SER A 111 10.30 11.03 2.53
C SER A 111 10.63 9.61 2.03
N ARG A 112 10.09 8.58 2.69
CA ARG A 112 10.19 7.16 2.34
C ARG A 112 9.15 6.70 1.32
N ILE A 113 8.28 7.58 0.84
CA ILE A 113 7.30 7.28 -0.19
C ILE A 113 7.58 8.16 -1.40
N VAL A 114 7.75 7.52 -2.55
CA VAL A 114 7.90 8.16 -3.85
C VAL A 114 6.69 7.81 -4.71
N ALA A 115 6.21 8.75 -5.52
CA ALA A 115 5.15 8.50 -6.49
C ALA A 115 5.52 9.09 -7.85
N HIS A 116 5.22 8.33 -8.90
CA HIS A 116 5.16 8.76 -10.28
C HIS A 116 3.71 8.54 -10.74
N GLU A 117 3.06 9.55 -11.32
CA GLU A 117 1.69 9.45 -11.82
C GLU A 117 1.59 9.99 -13.25
N GLU A 118 1.20 9.12 -14.19
CA GLU A 118 0.85 9.53 -15.55
C GLU A 118 -0.67 9.63 -15.72
N THR A 119 -1.13 9.77 -16.96
CA THR A 119 -2.57 9.91 -17.26
C THR A 119 -3.40 8.67 -16.89
N ARG A 120 -2.81 7.46 -17.02
CA ARG A 120 -3.51 6.18 -16.80
C ARG A 120 -2.76 5.20 -15.91
N SER A 121 -1.58 5.57 -15.43
CA SER A 121 -0.72 4.73 -14.61
C SER A 121 -0.31 5.48 -13.35
N VAL A 122 -0.07 4.73 -12.27
CA VAL A 122 0.57 5.25 -11.08
C VAL A 122 1.54 4.20 -10.57
N LEU A 123 2.73 4.67 -10.20
CA LEU A 123 3.76 3.89 -9.54
C LEU A 123 4.01 4.53 -8.18
N ILE A 124 3.77 3.77 -7.11
CA ILE A 124 4.03 4.22 -5.74
C ILE A 124 5.06 3.28 -5.12
N ILE A 125 6.14 3.88 -4.63
CA ILE A 125 7.28 3.16 -4.11
C ILE A 125 7.42 3.53 -2.65
N VAL A 126 7.51 2.52 -1.79
CA VAL A 126 7.85 2.71 -0.38
C VAL A 126 9.24 2.16 -0.10
N ASP A 127 9.99 2.87 0.72
CA ASP A 127 11.36 2.52 1.05
C ASP A 127 11.48 1.15 1.74
N THR A 128 12.60 0.46 1.53
CA THR A 128 12.91 -0.80 2.23
C THR A 128 12.92 -0.62 3.74
N HIS A 129 13.31 0.54 4.26
CA HIS A 129 13.34 0.86 5.68
C HIS A 129 12.07 1.53 6.19
N TRP A 130 10.93 1.43 5.49
CA TRP A 130 9.63 1.98 5.90
C TRP A 130 9.28 1.79 7.38
N SER A 131 8.51 2.74 7.93
CA SER A 131 7.99 2.70 9.30
C SER A 131 6.53 2.25 9.36
N ALA A 132 6.01 1.99 10.56
CA ALA A 132 4.58 1.76 10.77
C ALA A 132 3.70 2.92 10.24
N SER A 133 4.19 4.16 10.36
CA SER A 133 3.49 5.34 9.84
C SER A 133 3.44 5.32 8.30
N ASP A 134 4.51 4.87 7.65
CA ASP A 134 4.57 4.71 6.19
C ASP A 134 3.67 3.57 5.72
N ALA A 135 3.59 2.46 6.46
CA ALA A 135 2.66 1.37 6.19
C ALA A 135 1.18 1.82 6.18
N VAL A 136 0.79 2.70 7.10
CA VAL A 136 -0.55 3.30 7.10
C VAL A 136 -0.76 4.20 5.88
N ARG A 137 0.22 5.03 5.52
CA ARG A 137 0.13 5.93 4.37
C ARG A 137 0.06 5.17 3.05
N ILE A 138 0.92 4.16 2.84
CA ILE A 138 0.91 3.35 1.62
C ILE A 138 -0.39 2.56 1.52
N MET A 139 -0.94 2.02 2.62
CA MET A 139 -2.26 1.39 2.60
C MET A 139 -3.36 2.38 2.18
N GLY A 140 -3.29 3.63 2.67
CA GLY A 140 -4.17 4.70 2.23
C GLY A 140 -4.06 4.99 0.73
N ALA A 141 -2.83 5.00 0.19
CA ALA A 141 -2.55 5.21 -1.22
C ALA A 141 -3.07 4.03 -2.07
N ILE A 142 -2.83 2.79 -1.64
CA ILE A 142 -3.34 1.58 -2.28
C ILE A 142 -4.86 1.59 -2.35
N ARG A 143 -5.56 1.91 -1.25
CA ARG A 143 -7.03 2.06 -1.24
C ARG A 143 -7.51 3.18 -2.16
N TYR A 144 -6.74 4.27 -2.26
CA TYR A 144 -7.12 5.43 -3.05
C TYR A 144 -6.99 5.17 -4.55
N TYR A 145 -5.84 4.67 -5.02
CA TYR A 145 -5.55 4.44 -6.44
C TYR A 145 -6.07 3.08 -6.92
N GLY A 146 -5.97 2.04 -6.10
CA GLY A 146 -6.37 0.68 -6.44
C GLY A 146 -7.87 0.50 -6.72
N ALA A 147 -8.72 1.40 -6.23
CA ALA A 147 -10.17 1.31 -6.40
C ALA A 147 -10.64 1.30 -7.87
N PHE A 148 -9.85 1.84 -8.80
CA PHE A 148 -10.19 1.92 -10.23
C PHE A 148 -9.19 1.21 -11.15
N ALA A 149 -8.08 0.73 -10.61
CA ALA A 149 -7.05 0.04 -11.39
C ALA A 149 -7.59 -1.29 -11.94
N HIS A 150 -7.26 -1.57 -13.20
CA HIS A 150 -7.58 -2.82 -13.90
C HIS A 150 -6.40 -3.80 -13.85
N THR A 151 -5.18 -3.27 -13.89
CA THR A 151 -3.95 -4.04 -13.72
C THR A 151 -3.23 -3.52 -12.48
N VAL A 152 -2.98 -4.43 -11.53
CA VAL A 152 -2.34 -4.10 -10.26
C VAL A 152 -1.10 -4.94 -10.07
N THR A 153 0.03 -4.30 -9.76
CA THR A 153 1.26 -4.98 -9.35
C THR A 153 1.59 -4.66 -7.90
N LEU A 154 1.90 -5.68 -7.11
CA LEU A 154 2.30 -5.54 -5.71
C LEU A 154 3.57 -6.33 -5.44
N ASP A 155 4.53 -5.74 -4.74
CA ASP A 155 5.56 -6.55 -4.08
C ASP A 155 4.96 -7.37 -2.92
N ALA A 156 5.53 -8.55 -2.66
CA ALA A 156 5.00 -9.53 -1.71
C ALA A 156 4.77 -8.95 -0.31
N SER A 157 5.63 -8.02 0.13
CA SER A 157 5.45 -7.35 1.43
C SER A 157 4.26 -6.38 1.46
N LEU A 158 3.96 -5.73 0.33
CA LEU A 158 2.80 -4.86 0.19
C LEU A 158 1.51 -5.68 -0.03
N ALA A 159 1.60 -6.81 -0.73
CA ALA A 159 0.51 -7.76 -0.82
C ALA A 159 0.14 -8.33 0.57
N GLU A 160 1.15 -8.68 1.39
CA GLU A 160 0.93 -9.11 2.78
C GLU A 160 0.23 -8.01 3.60
N LEU A 161 0.70 -6.76 3.50
CA LEU A 161 0.05 -5.61 4.13
C LEU A 161 -1.42 -5.50 3.72
N CYS A 162 -1.72 -5.63 2.43
CA CYS A 162 -3.09 -5.54 1.92
C CYS A 162 -4.00 -6.61 2.52
N VAL A 163 -3.53 -7.86 2.56
CA VAL A 163 -4.28 -8.98 3.17
C VAL A 163 -4.46 -8.77 4.67
N ALA A 164 -3.41 -8.34 5.37
CA ALA A 164 -3.47 -8.06 6.80
C ALA A 164 -4.43 -6.90 7.13
N ALA A 165 -4.39 -5.81 6.35
CA ALA A 165 -5.24 -4.64 6.52
C ALA A 165 -6.73 -4.89 6.22
N GLN A 166 -7.07 -6.06 5.66
CA GLN A 166 -8.44 -6.55 5.54
C GLN A 166 -8.90 -7.33 6.77
N SER A 167 -7.96 -7.79 7.61
CA SER A 167 -8.23 -8.51 8.86
C SER A 167 -8.23 -7.61 10.10
N THR A 168 -7.54 -6.47 10.06
CA THR A 168 -7.39 -5.53 11.18
C THR A 168 -7.37 -4.07 10.72
N SER A 169 -7.82 -3.18 11.60
CA SER A 169 -7.62 -1.72 11.42
C SER A 169 -6.30 -1.21 12.01
N ASP A 170 -5.68 -2.00 12.89
CA ASP A 170 -4.44 -1.66 13.58
C ASP A 170 -3.22 -2.13 12.77
N ILE A 171 -2.91 -1.37 11.71
CA ILE A 171 -1.76 -1.62 10.84
C ILE A 171 -0.44 -1.46 11.60
N ALA A 172 -0.39 -0.61 12.63
CA ALA A 172 0.81 -0.41 13.44
C ALA A 172 1.12 -1.67 14.26
N PHE A 173 0.12 -2.32 14.84
CA PHE A 173 0.29 -3.61 15.51
C PHE A 173 0.72 -4.72 14.55
N TRP A 174 0.13 -4.76 13.34
CA TRP A 174 0.61 -5.67 12.29
C TRP A 174 2.08 -5.42 11.96
N PHE A 175 2.49 -4.17 11.81
CA PHE A 175 3.86 -3.80 11.48
C PHE A 175 4.84 -4.23 12.59
N ALA A 176 4.50 -3.99 13.86
CA ALA A 176 5.30 -4.40 15.00
C ALA A 176 5.43 -5.93 15.08
N PHE A 177 4.32 -6.65 14.89
CA PHE A 177 4.30 -8.10 14.85
C PHE A 177 5.14 -8.66 13.69
N GLN A 178 5.04 -8.04 12.51
CA GLN A 178 5.85 -8.40 11.36
C GLN A 178 7.33 -8.16 11.65
N SER A 179 7.69 -7.04 12.27
CA SER A 179 9.08 -6.70 12.62
C SER A 179 9.68 -7.68 13.63
N ALA A 180 8.93 -8.03 14.69
CA ALA A 180 9.35 -8.99 15.71
C ALA A 180 9.60 -10.40 15.13
N ASN A 181 8.83 -10.78 14.11
CA ASN A 181 8.87 -12.12 13.55
C ASN A 181 9.56 -12.18 12.16
N ALA A 182 10.18 -11.09 11.69
CA ALA A 182 10.85 -10.98 10.40
C ALA A 182 12.38 -10.93 10.51
N SER A 183 12.97 -11.80 11.33
CA SER A 183 14.43 -11.95 11.53
C SER A 183 15.25 -12.38 10.29
N SER A 184 14.72 -12.25 9.08
CA SER A 184 15.45 -12.47 7.82
C SER A 184 14.92 -11.67 6.64
N GLU A 185 14.66 -10.37 6.80
CA GLU A 185 14.91 -9.49 5.65
C GLU A 185 16.43 -9.39 5.50
N SER A 186 17.04 -10.32 4.75
CA SER A 186 18.24 -9.92 4.03
C SER A 186 17.76 -8.79 3.13
N SER A 187 18.27 -7.58 3.36
CA SER A 187 18.23 -6.53 2.36
C SER A 187 18.50 -7.16 1.00
N VAL A 188 17.71 -6.75 0.01
CA VAL A 188 18.03 -6.99 -1.39
C VAL A 188 19.52 -6.61 -1.56
N GLY A 189 20.30 -7.55 -2.10
CA GLY A 189 21.74 -7.65 -1.88
C GLY A 189 22.51 -6.34 -1.94
N VAL A 190 23.16 -6.00 -0.83
CA VAL A 190 24.51 -5.46 -0.91
C VAL A 190 25.42 -6.68 -0.95
N ASP A 191 25.67 -7.20 -2.16
CA ASP A 191 26.79 -8.12 -2.40
C ASP A 191 28.10 -7.32 -2.22
N ALA A 192 28.45 -7.10 -0.95
CA ALA A 192 29.79 -6.89 -0.42
C ALA A 192 29.62 -6.47 1.04
N SER A 193 29.74 -7.42 1.97
CA SER A 193 30.20 -7.07 3.32
C SER A 193 31.49 -6.24 3.16
N PRO A 194 31.62 -5.06 3.80
CA PRO A 194 32.77 -4.20 3.62
C PRO A 194 34.07 -4.99 3.83
N LYS A 195 35.04 -4.84 2.92
CA LYS A 195 36.29 -5.64 2.90
C LYS A 195 37.12 -5.53 4.19
N TRP A 196 36.84 -4.53 5.04
CA TRP A 196 37.50 -4.33 6.32
C TRP A 196 36.95 -5.22 7.45
N VAL A 197 35.85 -5.95 7.24
CA VAL A 197 35.35 -6.92 8.22
C VAL A 197 36.14 -8.22 8.08
N PRO A 198 36.88 -8.65 9.13
CA PRO A 198 37.65 -9.90 9.12
C PRO A 198 36.74 -11.10 8.81
N GLU A 199 37.25 -12.07 8.04
CA GLU A 199 36.48 -13.25 7.61
C GLU A 199 35.82 -13.99 8.79
N ALA A 200 36.52 -14.08 9.92
CA ALA A 200 36.03 -14.72 11.15
C ALA A 200 34.83 -14.00 11.81
N MET A 201 34.58 -12.73 11.47
CA MET A 201 33.42 -11.95 11.92
C MET A 201 32.31 -11.89 10.86
N ARG A 202 32.53 -12.41 9.66
CA ARG A 202 31.45 -12.54 8.68
C ARG A 202 30.54 -13.67 9.14
N VAL A 203 29.31 -13.33 9.48
CA VAL A 203 28.27 -14.33 9.76
C VAL A 203 28.04 -15.10 8.47
N HIS A 204 28.71 -16.24 8.31
CA HIS A 204 28.37 -17.24 7.31
C HIS A 204 27.03 -17.85 7.74
N ARG A 205 25.92 -17.20 7.37
CA ARG A 205 24.58 -17.77 7.51
C ARG A 205 24.51 -18.94 6.53
N ARG A 206 24.83 -20.15 7.01
CA ARG A 206 24.68 -21.39 6.25
C ARG A 206 23.22 -21.54 5.84
N VAL A 207 23.02 -22.11 4.65
CA VAL A 207 21.72 -22.48 4.09
C VAL A 207 21.04 -23.62 4.89
N ASP A 208 21.68 -24.10 5.96
CA ASP A 208 21.20 -25.14 6.89
C ASP A 208 20.09 -24.65 7.86
N ASP A 209 19.71 -23.36 7.74
CA ASP A 209 18.46 -22.68 8.15
C ASP A 209 17.12 -23.39 7.92
N VAL A 210 17.03 -24.70 7.63
CA VAL A 210 15.81 -25.44 7.20
C VAL A 210 14.91 -25.85 8.35
N VAL A 211 15.51 -26.21 9.48
CA VAL A 211 14.77 -26.85 10.57
C VAL A 211 14.16 -25.82 11.54
N GLU A 212 14.74 -24.62 11.66
CA GLU A 212 14.10 -23.49 12.37
C GLU A 212 12.87 -22.91 11.62
N ARG A 213 12.58 -23.36 10.39
CA ARG A 213 11.58 -22.75 9.48
C ARG A 213 10.11 -23.04 9.81
N ASP A 214 9.80 -24.10 10.55
CA ASP A 214 8.41 -24.46 10.87
C ASP A 214 7.96 -23.87 12.23
N HIS A 215 8.89 -23.64 13.18
CA HIS A 215 8.59 -22.96 14.45
C HIS A 215 8.15 -21.49 14.27
N GLN A 216 8.68 -20.81 13.25
CA GLN A 216 8.26 -19.43 12.96
C GLN A 216 6.82 -19.38 12.47
N LEU A 217 6.36 -20.32 11.62
CA LEU A 217 4.96 -20.35 11.17
C LEU A 217 4.00 -20.59 12.36
N ALA A 218 4.42 -21.37 13.35
CA ALA A 218 3.68 -21.56 14.61
C ALA A 218 3.62 -20.29 15.47
N ALA A 219 4.64 -19.43 15.46
CA ALA A 219 4.52 -18.09 16.06
C ALA A 219 3.51 -17.22 15.29
N TYR A 220 3.41 -17.40 13.96
CA TYR A 220 2.42 -16.67 13.16
C TYR A 220 0.98 -17.15 13.38
N THR A 221 0.74 -18.42 13.70
CA THR A 221 -0.63 -18.89 14.04
C THR A 221 -1.19 -18.23 15.31
N GLN A 222 -0.34 -17.62 16.13
CA GLN A 222 -0.72 -16.81 17.28
C GLN A 222 -1.15 -15.38 16.91
N TRP A 223 -1.13 -14.99 15.63
CA TRP A 223 -1.65 -13.70 15.18
C TRP A 223 -3.11 -13.54 15.63
N ARG A 224 -3.30 -12.64 16.60
CA ARG A 224 -4.61 -12.23 17.12
C ARG A 224 -4.69 -10.72 17.01
N PRO A 225 -5.28 -10.19 15.92
CA PRO A 225 -5.34 -8.75 15.75
C PRO A 225 -6.17 -8.14 16.89
N ARG A 226 -5.70 -7.00 17.42
CA ARG A 226 -6.40 -6.24 18.47
C ARG A 226 -7.76 -5.73 18.00
N THR A 227 -7.88 -5.43 16.72
CA THR A 227 -9.12 -5.01 16.08
C THR A 227 -9.44 -5.97 14.95
N GLN A 228 -10.67 -6.45 14.87
CA GLN A 228 -11.13 -7.24 13.73
C GLN A 228 -11.93 -6.34 12.81
N LEU A 229 -11.60 -6.38 11.52
CA LEU A 229 -12.36 -5.68 10.51
C LEU A 229 -13.31 -6.65 9.83
N ILE A 230 -14.52 -6.20 9.49
CA ILE A 230 -15.37 -6.89 8.51
C ILE A 230 -14.94 -6.36 7.15
N PRO A 231 -14.35 -7.17 6.26
CA PRO A 231 -13.98 -6.72 4.92
C PRO A 231 -15.21 -6.16 4.19
N LEU A 232 -15.11 -4.90 3.74
CA LEU A 232 -16.15 -4.18 3.01
C LEU A 232 -16.18 -4.53 1.51
N GLY A 233 -15.29 -5.41 1.05
CA GLY A 233 -15.14 -5.82 -0.34
C GLY A 233 -13.66 -5.92 -0.75
N PRO A 234 -13.40 -6.40 -1.98
CA PRO A 234 -12.04 -6.48 -2.51
C PRO A 234 -11.42 -5.09 -2.61
N LEU A 235 -10.11 -5.01 -2.34
CA LEU A 235 -9.34 -3.78 -2.40
C LEU A 235 -9.24 -3.19 -3.81
N PHE A 236 -9.24 -4.07 -4.82
CA PHE A 236 -9.15 -3.76 -6.24
C PHE A 236 -10.38 -4.33 -6.97
N PRO A 237 -11.56 -3.72 -6.77
CA PRO A 237 -12.82 -4.28 -7.29
C PRO A 237 -12.92 -4.28 -8.82
N LYS A 238 -12.07 -3.51 -9.51
CA LYS A 238 -12.02 -3.44 -10.99
C LYS A 238 -10.84 -4.18 -11.61
N ALA A 239 -9.98 -4.79 -10.79
CA ALA A 239 -8.79 -5.43 -11.30
C ALA A 239 -9.15 -6.71 -12.06
N THR A 240 -8.78 -6.73 -13.34
CA THR A 240 -8.79 -7.92 -14.19
C THR A 240 -7.45 -8.62 -14.18
N GLU A 241 -6.37 -7.93 -13.78
CA GLU A 241 -5.03 -8.50 -13.68
C GLU A 241 -4.39 -8.13 -12.35
N LEU A 242 -3.87 -9.13 -11.65
CA LEU A 242 -3.12 -8.95 -10.41
C LEU A 242 -1.77 -9.66 -10.52
N THR A 243 -0.69 -8.94 -10.26
CA THR A 243 0.66 -9.48 -10.22
C THR A 243 1.26 -9.30 -8.83
N ILE A 244 1.68 -10.39 -8.20
CA ILE A 244 2.49 -10.36 -6.98
C ILE A 244 3.94 -10.64 -7.36
N ARG A 245 4.82 -9.68 -7.09
CA ARG A 245 6.27 -9.82 -7.25
C ARG A 245 6.90 -10.26 -5.95
N ALA A 246 7.76 -11.27 -6.01
CA ALA A 246 8.47 -11.76 -4.84
C ALA A 246 9.89 -12.15 -5.21
N THR A 247 10.86 -11.84 -4.35
CA THR A 247 12.15 -12.53 -4.39
C THR A 247 12.03 -13.89 -3.69
N ILE A 248 12.98 -14.81 -3.93
CA ILE A 248 13.01 -16.11 -3.25
C ILE A 248 12.89 -15.97 -1.72
N PRO A 249 13.64 -15.08 -1.03
CA PRO A 249 13.48 -14.86 0.41
C PRO A 249 12.11 -14.32 0.83
N GLN A 250 11.38 -13.65 -0.06
CA GLN A 250 10.07 -13.08 0.22
C GLN A 250 8.92 -14.08 0.08
N LEU A 251 9.12 -15.23 -0.58
CA LEU A 251 8.07 -16.23 -0.77
C LEU A 251 7.51 -16.80 0.55
N ARG A 252 8.31 -16.77 1.63
CA ARG A 252 7.85 -17.10 2.98
C ARG A 252 6.73 -16.20 3.49
N ARG A 253 6.61 -14.96 2.99
CA ARG A 253 5.53 -14.04 3.33
C ARG A 253 4.20 -14.50 2.75
N LEU A 254 4.23 -15.04 1.54
CA LEU A 254 3.04 -15.53 0.86
C LEU A 254 2.39 -16.70 1.61
N ARG A 255 3.20 -17.55 2.26
CA ARG A 255 2.72 -18.63 3.14
C ARG A 255 1.88 -18.11 4.33
N ARG A 256 2.07 -16.85 4.73
CA ARG A 256 1.35 -16.24 5.87
C ARG A 256 -0.02 -15.71 5.47
N PHE A 257 -0.37 -15.68 4.19
CA PHE A 257 -1.63 -15.10 3.76
C PHE A 257 -2.83 -15.84 4.37
N GLY A 258 -2.72 -17.17 4.50
CA GLY A 258 -3.72 -18.00 5.18
C GLY A 258 -3.91 -17.69 6.68
N VAL A 259 -2.88 -17.15 7.36
CA VAL A 259 -2.93 -16.80 8.79
C VAL A 259 -3.92 -15.67 9.05
N TYR A 260 -4.06 -14.73 8.12
CA TYR A 260 -4.97 -13.59 8.26
C TYR A 260 -6.44 -13.98 8.07
N ARG A 261 -6.73 -15.21 7.61
CA ARG A 261 -8.09 -15.74 7.38
C ARG A 261 -8.97 -14.88 6.47
N VAL A 262 -8.35 -14.14 5.54
CA VAL A 262 -9.06 -13.38 4.51
C VAL A 262 -8.70 -13.97 3.14
N PRO A 263 -9.62 -14.64 2.44
CA PRO A 263 -9.33 -15.24 1.14
C PRO A 263 -9.02 -14.18 0.06
N LEU A 264 -8.40 -14.58 -1.05
CA LEU A 264 -8.07 -13.69 -2.17
C LEU A 264 -9.27 -12.86 -2.63
N THR A 265 -10.43 -13.53 -2.80
CA THR A 265 -11.70 -12.93 -3.27
C THR A 265 -12.22 -11.80 -2.39
N ARG A 266 -11.96 -11.90 -1.09
CA ARG A 266 -12.43 -10.93 -0.10
C ARG A 266 -11.39 -9.87 0.21
N SER A 267 -10.12 -10.15 -0.07
CA SER A 267 -9.01 -9.26 0.26
C SER A 267 -8.64 -8.32 -0.88
N LEU A 268 -8.26 -8.89 -2.03
CA LEU A 268 -7.61 -8.13 -3.10
C LEU A 268 -8.51 -7.90 -4.30
N VAL A 269 -9.14 -8.94 -4.83
CA VAL A 269 -9.78 -8.92 -6.16
C VAL A 269 -11.03 -9.78 -6.16
N ASP A 270 -11.93 -9.58 -7.10
CA ASP A 270 -13.00 -10.54 -7.37
C ASP A 270 -12.45 -11.69 -8.25
N ALA A 271 -12.61 -12.95 -7.83
CA ALA A 271 -12.13 -14.10 -8.58
C ALA A 271 -12.93 -14.36 -9.86
N ASP A 272 -14.12 -13.80 -10.01
CA ASP A 272 -14.89 -13.95 -11.26
C ASP A 272 -14.51 -12.87 -12.28
N ALA A 273 -14.05 -11.71 -11.82
CA ALA A 273 -13.58 -10.62 -12.67
C ALA A 273 -12.11 -10.74 -13.10
N ILE A 274 -11.32 -11.54 -12.38
CA ILE A 274 -9.88 -11.69 -12.68
C ILE A 274 -9.66 -12.54 -13.94
N ASN A 275 -8.90 -12.02 -14.89
CA ASN A 275 -8.44 -12.71 -16.09
C ASN A 275 -7.04 -13.32 -15.89
N ALA A 276 -6.18 -12.65 -15.12
CA ALA A 276 -4.84 -13.13 -14.83
C ALA A 276 -4.42 -12.85 -13.38
N PHE A 277 -3.96 -13.88 -12.68
CA PHE A 277 -3.25 -13.78 -11.41
C PHE A 277 -1.83 -14.33 -11.57
N ARG A 278 -0.83 -13.46 -11.47
CA ARG A 278 0.57 -13.82 -11.72
C ARG A 278 1.39 -13.73 -10.44
N LEU A 279 2.16 -14.77 -10.16
CA LEU A 279 3.25 -14.73 -9.19
C LEU A 279 4.58 -14.64 -9.95
N VAL A 280 5.22 -13.47 -9.91
CA VAL A 280 6.52 -13.23 -10.54
C VAL A 280 7.61 -13.39 -9.48
N ILE A 281 8.48 -14.38 -9.68
CA ILE A 281 9.57 -14.71 -8.77
C ILE A 281 10.88 -14.16 -9.33
N ALA A 282 11.39 -13.09 -8.73
CA ALA A 282 12.67 -12.50 -9.11
C ALA A 282 13.84 -13.32 -8.55
N THR A 283 14.75 -13.69 -9.45
CA THR A 283 15.90 -14.56 -9.20
C THR A 283 17.18 -13.74 -9.33
N SER A 284 17.64 -13.16 -8.22
CA SER A 284 18.92 -12.44 -8.21
C SER A 284 20.06 -13.42 -8.52
N GLY A 285 20.71 -13.26 -9.68
CA GLY A 285 22.01 -13.86 -10.03
C GLY A 285 22.08 -15.38 -10.31
N ALA A 286 21.10 -16.20 -9.92
CA ALA A 286 21.24 -17.66 -9.92
C ALA A 286 20.53 -18.36 -11.11
N LYS A 287 20.93 -18.05 -12.35
CA LYS A 287 20.27 -18.56 -13.58
C LYS A 287 20.18 -20.10 -13.73
N LYS A 288 20.88 -20.90 -12.92
CA LYS A 288 21.02 -22.36 -13.14
C LYS A 288 20.37 -23.30 -12.11
N LYS A 289 19.82 -22.81 -10.99
CA LYS A 289 19.20 -23.67 -9.93
C LYS A 289 17.74 -23.35 -9.60
N CYS A 290 17.13 -22.38 -10.28
CA CYS A 290 15.88 -21.75 -9.86
C CYS A 290 14.59 -22.60 -9.90
N PRO A 291 14.36 -23.47 -10.90
CA PRO A 291 13.12 -24.26 -10.95
C PRO A 291 12.99 -25.21 -9.74
N HIS A 292 14.09 -25.85 -9.33
CA HIS A 292 14.09 -26.77 -8.19
C HIS A 292 13.89 -26.06 -6.84
N VAL A 293 14.48 -24.87 -6.66
CA VAL A 293 14.27 -24.07 -5.45
C VAL A 293 12.80 -23.65 -5.35
N ALA A 294 12.20 -23.17 -6.44
CA ALA A 294 10.79 -22.80 -6.51
C ALA A 294 9.82 -23.96 -6.20
N GLN A 295 10.12 -25.16 -6.71
CA GLN A 295 9.35 -26.37 -6.43
C GLN A 295 9.45 -26.81 -4.96
N SER A 296 10.56 -26.50 -4.27
CA SER A 296 10.75 -26.81 -2.85
C SER A 296 10.10 -25.81 -1.86
N LEU A 297 9.52 -24.70 -2.34
CA LEU A 297 9.17 -23.54 -1.50
C LEU A 297 7.88 -23.67 -0.67
N LYS A 298 7.30 -24.87 -0.57
CA LYS A 298 6.11 -25.17 0.26
C LYS A 298 5.01 -24.09 0.14
N LEU A 299 4.68 -23.68 -1.10
CA LEU A 299 3.66 -22.65 -1.39
C LEU A 299 2.22 -23.17 -1.27
N ALA A 300 2.01 -24.39 -0.78
CA ALA A 300 0.70 -25.01 -0.63
C ALA A 300 -0.32 -24.12 0.12
N GLU A 301 0.11 -23.46 1.21
CA GLU A 301 -0.77 -22.53 1.95
C GLU A 301 -1.16 -21.30 1.13
N PHE A 302 -0.23 -20.77 0.34
CA PHE A 302 -0.53 -19.66 -0.57
C PHE A 302 -1.49 -20.10 -1.69
N PHE A 303 -1.26 -21.29 -2.26
CA PHE A 303 -2.12 -21.87 -3.29
C PHE A 303 -3.54 -22.13 -2.79
N LYS A 304 -3.67 -22.61 -1.55
CA LYS A 304 -4.95 -22.78 -0.87
C LYS A 304 -5.63 -21.44 -0.60
N TRP A 305 -4.89 -20.45 -0.12
CA TRP A 305 -5.40 -19.09 0.11
C TRP A 305 -5.89 -18.42 -1.19
N ALA A 306 -5.17 -18.62 -2.29
CA ALA A 306 -5.50 -18.07 -3.61
C ALA A 306 -6.65 -18.81 -4.31
N ASP A 307 -7.05 -19.98 -3.80
CA ASP A 307 -8.02 -20.87 -4.44
C ASP A 307 -7.67 -21.14 -5.92
N ILE A 308 -6.46 -21.68 -6.14
CA ILE A 308 -5.95 -21.91 -7.50
C ILE A 308 -6.86 -22.85 -8.30
N SER A 309 -7.55 -23.78 -7.64
CA SER A 309 -8.52 -24.66 -8.29
C SER A 309 -9.63 -23.86 -8.99
N ARG A 310 -10.10 -22.76 -8.39
CA ARG A 310 -11.08 -21.84 -9.01
C ARG A 310 -10.45 -20.93 -10.07
N LEU A 311 -9.19 -20.54 -9.91
CA LEU A 311 -8.50 -19.71 -10.89
C LEU A 311 -8.15 -20.49 -12.17
N GLY A 312 -7.80 -21.76 -12.05
CA GLY A 312 -7.42 -22.63 -13.17
C GLY A 312 -6.28 -22.03 -13.99
N HIS A 313 -6.48 -21.93 -15.31
CA HIS A 313 -5.50 -21.39 -16.25
C HIS A 313 -5.20 -19.88 -16.06
N ARG A 314 -6.01 -19.17 -15.26
CA ARG A 314 -5.83 -17.74 -14.98
C ARG A 314 -4.68 -17.50 -14.00
N PHE A 315 -4.26 -18.53 -13.26
CA PHE A 315 -3.10 -18.45 -12.38
C PHE A 315 -1.83 -18.88 -13.12
N SER A 316 -0.76 -18.10 -13.00
CA SER A 316 0.55 -18.47 -13.53
C SER A 316 1.69 -18.05 -12.61
N ILE A 317 2.78 -18.83 -12.64
CA ILE A 317 4.04 -18.52 -11.97
C ILE A 317 5.08 -18.22 -13.04
N GLN A 318 5.77 -17.10 -12.90
CA GLN A 318 6.81 -16.66 -13.82
C GLN A 318 8.12 -16.48 -13.06
N PHE A 319 9.23 -16.87 -13.67
CA PHE A 319 10.58 -16.66 -13.12
C PHE A 319 11.25 -15.56 -13.91
N ALA A 320 11.70 -14.51 -13.22
CA ALA A 320 12.36 -13.33 -13.78
C ALA A 320 13.77 -13.19 -13.22
#